data_AF-A0A381ST90-F1
#
_entry.id   AF-A0A381ST90-F1
#
_cell.length_a   1.000
_cell.length_b   1.000
_cell.length_c   1.000
_cell.angle_alpha   90.00
_cell.angle_beta   90.00
_cell.angle_gamma   90.00
#
_symmetry.space_group_name_H-M   'P 1'
#
loop_
_entity.id
_entity.type
_entity.pdbx_description
1 polymer ?
#
loop_
_entity_poly.entity_id
_entity_poly.type
_entity_poly.pdbx_seq_one_letter_code
_entity_poly.pdbx_strand_id
1 'polypeptide(L)'
;MILRWVSEGAIEGDPAALKELPSFSDGWQLGEPDLVVEMPEKFTLAPGAGEVFRNFVIPTPAGPRRYVHTVELHPGNSKVVHHAVLMIDESRSSRELDQKDPDVGYYNGMDSSGGAHSPAGQFLGWTPGLVPQRGEENLAWGLRGGTDFVLQLHMLPGSEFEDLRASIGLYFADRPPNEQAYALRLGSMDIDVAAGNPAYVIEDSYVLPIDVRVLSVYPHAHYLAREMQGYAVFPDGRREWLLRIMEWDFLKQDRYTYKEPLFLPAGTRLTMRFTYDNTAENPRNPNRPPRRVVYGPNSSDEMGDLWVQVLPVAPEEFTVLETDFMRKERGKEIVVARRTLANDVDNAQNHYNLGVLLQADGAPEEAESHYRAALQRDPDIADAHHNLAVLLVSQGKNREGVNHYGEVLRIEPDSADVYLNLARIYLSQDAVADAITLLLRGIEIEPSMWELHADIAAAYARQGSLDAAISSYRAALAIDPDVEFLHIGIGEVFGAQGRFVDAEEEFRIALTISPQNAWAHNDLGMALEQQGRIKEAIESYRRALAIDSAFTGAQTNLDRALRIRSPH
;
A
#
# COMPACT_ATOMS: atom_id res chain seq x y z
N MET A 1 1.01 -21.17 40.48
CA MET A 1 2.33 -20.85 41.07
C MET A 1 2.33 -19.50 41.77
N ILE A 2 1.87 -18.42 41.11
CA ILE A 2 1.75 -17.06 41.70
C ILE A 2 0.79 -17.01 42.89
N LEU A 3 -0.40 -17.62 42.80
CA LEU A 3 -1.36 -17.68 43.92
C LEU A 3 -0.79 -18.40 45.17
N ARG A 4 0.12 -19.37 44.94
CA ARG A 4 0.81 -20.08 46.03
C ARG A 4 1.90 -19.21 46.66
N TRP A 5 2.67 -18.50 45.83
CA TRP A 5 3.68 -17.53 46.25
C TRP A 5 3.09 -16.36 47.06
N VAL A 6 1.92 -15.85 46.65
CA VAL A 6 1.16 -14.84 47.38
C VAL A 6 0.62 -15.39 48.71
N SER A 7 0.11 -16.63 48.72
CA SER A 7 -0.41 -17.26 49.94
C SER A 7 0.66 -17.60 50.98
N GLU A 8 1.93 -17.70 50.57
CA GLU A 8 3.08 -18.02 51.43
C GLU A 8 3.79 -16.74 51.95
N GLY A 9 3.17 -15.57 51.81
CA GLY A 9 3.61 -14.33 52.46
C GLY A 9 4.61 -13.47 51.68
N ALA A 10 4.77 -13.74 50.37
CA ALA A 10 5.52 -12.93 49.40
C ALA A 10 6.77 -12.24 50.01
N ILE A 11 7.84 -13.01 50.20
CA ILE A 11 9.13 -12.40 50.58
C ILE A 11 9.60 -11.59 49.37
N GLU A 12 9.58 -10.27 49.51
CA GLU A 12 10.11 -9.33 48.52
C GLU A 12 11.57 -9.69 48.21
N GLY A 13 11.93 -9.75 46.92
CA GLY A 13 13.30 -10.01 46.51
C GLY A 13 14.25 -8.93 47.03
N ASP A 14 15.55 -9.21 47.06
CA ASP A 14 16.57 -8.24 47.52
C ASP A 14 16.38 -6.88 46.80
N PRO A 15 16.01 -5.81 47.52
CA PRO A 15 15.81 -4.50 46.92
C PRO A 15 17.09 -3.95 46.26
N ALA A 16 18.26 -4.42 46.68
CA ALA A 16 19.54 -4.06 46.05
C ALA A 16 19.76 -4.75 44.68
N ALA A 17 18.97 -5.77 44.36
CA ALA A 17 18.97 -6.45 43.06
C ALA A 17 17.93 -5.86 42.08
N LEU A 18 17.11 -4.90 42.51
CA LEU A 18 16.25 -4.14 41.61
C LEU A 18 17.14 -3.35 40.64
N LYS A 19 17.06 -3.69 39.36
CA LYS A 19 17.62 -2.85 38.30
C LYS A 19 16.90 -1.50 38.37
N GLU A 20 17.64 -0.41 38.15
CA GLU A 20 17.01 0.91 37.96
C GLU A 20 15.93 0.77 36.88
N LEU A 21 14.71 1.18 37.23
CA LEU A 21 13.64 1.24 36.24
C LEU A 21 14.04 2.29 35.20
N PRO A 22 13.84 2.00 33.91
CA PRO A 22 14.07 3.00 32.88
C PRO A 22 13.23 4.25 33.19
N SER A 23 13.88 5.42 33.12
CA SER A 23 13.19 6.70 33.19
C SER A 23 12.67 7.02 31.80
N PHE A 24 11.36 7.15 31.67
CA PHE A 24 10.70 7.60 30.45
C PHE A 24 10.41 9.09 30.59
N SER A 25 10.72 9.88 29.56
CA SER A 25 10.32 11.29 29.50
C SER A 25 8.88 11.41 29.02
N ASP A 26 8.09 12.29 29.64
CA ASP A 26 6.71 12.59 29.20
C ASP A 26 6.65 13.39 27.89
N GLY A 27 7.79 13.85 27.36
CA GLY A 27 7.90 14.60 26.11
C GLY A 27 8.43 13.76 24.94
N TRP A 28 8.57 14.39 23.78
CA TRP A 28 9.15 13.78 22.58
C TRP A 28 10.62 13.38 22.81
N GLN A 29 10.89 12.08 22.77
CA GLN A 29 12.20 11.50 23.10
C GLN A 29 13.27 11.83 22.06
N LEU A 30 12.88 12.10 20.81
CA LEU A 30 13.80 12.45 19.73
C LEU A 30 14.04 13.95 19.58
N GLY A 31 13.46 14.78 20.44
CA GLY A 31 13.47 16.25 20.34
C GLY A 31 12.12 16.79 19.86
N GLU A 32 12.02 18.10 19.63
CA GLU A 32 10.78 18.71 19.12
C GLU A 32 10.49 18.24 17.68
N PRO A 33 9.30 17.69 17.38
CA PRO A 33 8.91 17.32 16.02
C PRO A 33 8.66 18.55 15.13
N ASP A 34 8.89 18.40 13.83
CA ASP A 34 8.60 19.45 12.83
C ASP A 34 7.09 19.65 12.62
N LEU A 35 6.31 18.59 12.83
CA LEU A 35 4.86 18.64 12.87
C LEU A 35 4.33 17.65 13.91
N VAL A 36 3.36 18.09 14.71
CA VAL A 36 2.56 17.21 15.56
C VAL A 36 1.13 17.19 15.01
N VAL A 37 0.59 15.98 14.80
CA VAL A 37 -0.84 15.76 14.54
C VAL A 37 -1.43 14.93 15.68
N GLU A 38 -2.72 15.12 15.97
CA GLU A 38 -3.38 14.51 17.12
C GLU A 38 -4.76 14.01 16.72
N MET A 39 -5.24 12.95 17.38
CA MET A 39 -6.62 12.50 17.27
C MET A 39 -7.59 13.69 17.43
N PRO A 40 -8.51 13.92 16.48
CA PRO A 40 -9.46 15.03 16.55
C PRO A 40 -10.29 14.99 17.83
N GLU A 41 -10.72 13.78 18.20
CA GLU A 41 -11.57 13.52 19.35
C GLU A 41 -10.90 12.56 20.33
N LYS A 42 -11.30 12.65 21.61
CA LYS A 42 -10.84 11.74 22.66
C LYS A 42 -11.69 10.48 22.62
N PHE A 43 -11.05 9.31 22.72
CA PHE A 43 -11.75 8.04 22.86
C PHE A 43 -11.77 7.61 24.33
N THR A 44 -12.92 7.13 24.81
CA THR A 44 -13.07 6.61 26.18
C THR A 44 -13.28 5.10 26.12
N LEU A 45 -12.26 4.36 26.54
CA LEU A 45 -12.31 2.91 26.63
C LEU A 45 -13.15 2.49 27.85
N ALA A 46 -14.23 1.73 27.61
CA ALA A 46 -15.05 1.19 28.69
C ALA A 46 -14.35 0.03 29.42
N PRO A 47 -14.56 -0.12 30.75
CA PRO A 47 -14.05 -1.27 31.47
C PRO A 47 -14.70 -2.55 30.98
N GLY A 48 -13.96 -3.65 30.95
CA GLY A 48 -14.49 -4.90 30.43
C GLY A 48 -13.48 -6.04 30.47
N ALA A 49 -13.99 -7.26 30.24
CA ALA A 49 -13.15 -8.40 29.94
C ALA A 49 -13.07 -8.56 28.42
N GLY A 50 -11.86 -8.66 27.87
CA GLY A 50 -11.65 -8.86 26.44
C GLY A 50 -10.65 -7.87 25.86
N GLU A 51 -10.72 -7.68 24.55
CA GLU A 51 -9.81 -6.86 23.76
C GLU A 51 -10.64 -5.91 22.90
N VAL A 52 -10.12 -4.71 22.66
CA VAL A 52 -10.77 -3.71 21.80
C VAL A 52 -9.79 -3.31 20.72
N PHE A 53 -10.17 -3.55 19.47
CA PHE A 53 -9.47 -3.04 18.30
C PHE A 53 -10.22 -1.82 17.79
N ARG A 54 -9.50 -0.75 17.44
CA ARG A 54 -10.14 0.43 16.84
C ARG A 54 -9.17 1.20 15.97
N ASN A 55 -9.66 1.71 14.84
CA ASN A 55 -8.89 2.56 13.94
C ASN A 55 -9.30 4.02 14.14
N PHE A 56 -8.34 4.93 14.22
CA PHE A 56 -8.58 6.36 14.39
C PHE A 56 -7.99 7.13 13.23
N VAL A 57 -8.80 7.99 12.61
CA VAL A 57 -8.35 8.84 11.52
C VAL A 57 -7.77 10.14 12.07
N ILE A 58 -6.53 10.44 11.72
CA ILE A 58 -5.77 11.60 12.18
C ILE A 58 -5.35 12.43 10.95
N PRO A 59 -6.08 13.53 10.66
CA PRO A 59 -5.82 14.35 9.48
C PRO A 59 -4.46 15.05 9.53
N THR A 60 -3.75 15.09 8.41
CA THR A 60 -2.62 16.02 8.25
C THR A 60 -3.07 17.34 7.62
N PRO A 61 -2.36 18.46 7.89
CA PRO A 61 -2.64 19.73 7.22
C PRO A 61 -2.47 19.63 5.69
N ALA A 62 -3.34 20.30 4.94
CA ALA A 62 -3.16 20.47 3.50
C ALA A 62 -1.85 21.22 3.22
N GLY A 63 -1.17 20.85 2.13
CA GLY A 63 0.12 21.43 1.78
C GLY A 63 0.90 20.60 0.76
N PRO A 64 2.12 21.03 0.41
CA PRO A 64 2.98 20.27 -0.50
C PRO A 64 3.41 18.95 0.15
N ARG A 65 3.84 18.02 -0.70
CA ARG A 65 4.48 16.77 -0.26
C ARG A 65 5.73 17.09 0.57
N ARG A 66 5.90 16.40 1.69
CA ARG A 66 7.11 16.41 2.54
C ARG A 66 7.64 15.00 2.70
N TYR A 67 8.89 14.86 3.13
CA TYR A 67 9.55 13.56 3.25
C TYR A 67 9.76 13.21 4.71
N VAL A 68 9.01 12.26 5.25
CA VAL A 68 9.08 11.85 6.65
C VAL A 68 10.21 10.84 6.82
N HIS A 69 11.21 11.15 7.63
CA HIS A 69 12.27 10.18 7.94
C HIS A 69 12.06 9.50 9.31
N THR A 70 11.30 10.13 10.21
CA THR A 70 10.96 9.54 11.51
C THR A 70 9.55 9.87 11.94
N VAL A 71 8.91 8.90 12.60
CA VAL A 71 7.65 9.05 13.30
C VAL A 71 7.86 8.66 14.76
N GLU A 72 7.38 9.48 15.67
CA GLU A 72 7.24 9.14 17.09
C GLU A 72 5.74 9.13 17.44
N LEU A 73 5.26 8.03 18.04
CA LEU A 73 3.87 7.91 18.49
C LEU A 73 3.78 8.07 19.99
N HIS A 74 2.89 8.96 20.43
CA HIS A 74 2.43 9.02 21.80
C HIS A 74 0.99 8.49 21.84
N PRO A 75 0.73 7.31 22.44
CA PRO A 75 -0.59 6.69 22.40
C PRO A 75 -1.63 7.39 23.30
N GLY A 76 -1.22 8.42 24.06
CA GLY A 76 -2.05 9.10 25.06
C GLY A 76 -2.18 8.31 26.38
N ASN A 77 -2.46 7.01 26.32
CA ASN A 77 -2.57 6.14 27.50
C ASN A 77 -1.93 4.77 27.26
N SER A 78 -0.63 4.66 27.56
CA SER A 78 0.15 3.43 27.36
C SER A 78 -0.23 2.27 28.28
N LYS A 79 -1.07 2.49 29.30
CA LYS A 79 -1.49 1.42 30.22
C LYS A 79 -2.48 0.45 29.58
N VAL A 80 -3.34 0.98 28.70
CA VAL A 80 -4.41 0.21 28.06
C VAL A 80 -4.07 -0.18 26.62
N VAL A 81 -3.12 0.51 25.98
CA VAL A 81 -2.68 0.18 24.61
C VAL A 81 -1.65 -0.95 24.67
N HIS A 82 -2.00 -2.10 24.12
CA HIS A 82 -1.09 -3.25 24.01
C HIS A 82 -0.11 -3.07 22.85
N HIS A 83 -0.60 -2.64 21.68
CA HIS A 83 0.24 -2.15 20.59
C HIS A 83 -0.56 -1.20 19.70
N ALA A 84 0.16 -0.47 18.85
CA ALA A 84 -0.41 0.37 17.82
C ALA A 84 0.30 0.17 16.49
N VAL A 85 -0.45 0.29 15.39
CA VAL A 85 0.06 0.30 14.02
C VAL A 85 -0.41 1.58 13.36
N LEU A 86 0.53 2.30 12.74
CA LEU A 86 0.25 3.53 12.02
C LEU A 86 0.33 3.30 10.51
N MET A 87 -0.71 3.71 9.80
CA MET A 87 -0.82 3.62 8.34
C MET A 87 -1.16 5.00 7.77
N ILE A 88 -1.10 5.13 6.44
CA ILE A 88 -1.57 6.31 5.71
C ILE A 88 -2.73 5.95 4.79
N ASP A 89 -3.65 6.89 4.58
CA ASP A 89 -4.74 6.79 3.61
C ASP A 89 -4.82 8.09 2.79
N GLU A 90 -4.51 7.98 1.49
CA GLU A 90 -4.59 9.09 0.54
C GLU A 90 -5.96 9.19 -0.15
N SER A 91 -6.75 8.11 -0.16
CA SER A 91 -8.08 8.06 -0.79
C SER A 91 -9.18 8.65 0.07
N ARG A 92 -8.93 8.80 1.38
CA ARG A 92 -9.88 9.26 2.42
C ARG A 92 -10.99 8.27 2.72
N SER A 93 -10.94 7.06 2.16
CA SER A 93 -11.94 6.02 2.43
C SER A 93 -12.09 5.72 3.94
N SER A 94 -11.00 5.81 4.71
CA SER A 94 -11.01 5.62 6.16
C SER A 94 -11.83 6.69 6.88
N ARG A 95 -11.86 7.94 6.37
CA ARG A 95 -12.77 8.98 6.90
C ARG A 95 -14.22 8.64 6.66
N GLU A 96 -14.54 8.04 5.52
CA GLU A 96 -15.92 7.63 5.23
C GLU A 96 -16.37 6.49 6.14
N LEU A 97 -15.46 5.55 6.45
CA LEU A 97 -15.71 4.50 7.44
C LEU A 97 -15.92 5.09 8.83
N ASP A 98 -15.05 6.01 9.25
CA ASP A 98 -15.14 6.75 10.52
C ASP A 98 -16.48 7.51 10.63
N GLN A 99 -16.88 8.25 9.60
CA GLN A 99 -18.15 8.99 9.58
C GLN A 99 -19.41 8.11 9.65
N LYS A 100 -19.31 6.83 9.24
CA LYS A 100 -20.41 5.87 9.29
C LYS A 100 -20.48 5.17 10.66
N ASP A 101 -19.39 5.13 11.41
CA ASP A 101 -19.35 4.54 12.75
C ASP A 101 -19.98 5.53 13.75
N PRO A 102 -20.86 5.06 14.66
CA PRO A 102 -21.52 5.93 15.64
C PRO A 102 -20.60 6.38 16.80
N ASP A 103 -19.39 5.84 16.91
CA ASP A 103 -18.43 6.13 17.99
C ASP A 103 -17.11 6.67 17.40
N VAL A 104 -16.21 7.25 18.21
CA VAL A 104 -14.99 7.93 17.72
C VAL A 104 -14.03 6.96 17.05
N GLY A 105 -13.71 7.09 15.76
CA GLY A 105 -12.95 6.09 15.00
C GLY A 105 -13.87 5.04 14.38
N TYR A 106 -13.32 3.99 13.76
CA TYR A 106 -14.13 2.90 13.22
C TYR A 106 -13.58 1.52 13.59
N TYR A 107 -14.49 0.55 13.67
CA TYR A 107 -14.15 -0.86 13.86
C TYR A 107 -14.11 -1.61 12.53
N ASN A 108 -12.98 -2.23 12.21
CA ASN A 108 -12.92 -3.34 11.26
C ASN A 108 -11.91 -4.44 11.68
N GLY A 109 -11.76 -4.65 12.99
CA GLY A 109 -10.70 -5.51 13.53
C GLY A 109 -9.30 -4.99 13.20
N MET A 110 -8.33 -5.90 13.02
CA MET A 110 -6.97 -5.57 12.55
C MET A 110 -6.84 -5.51 11.03
N ASP A 111 -7.95 -5.66 10.29
CA ASP A 111 -7.94 -5.61 8.84
C ASP A 111 -7.69 -4.17 8.35
N SER A 112 -6.79 -4.02 7.39
CA SER A 112 -6.45 -2.74 6.77
C SER A 112 -7.44 -2.37 5.66
N SER A 113 -8.73 -2.62 5.89
CA SER A 113 -9.79 -2.28 4.93
C SER A 113 -9.83 -0.79 4.62
N GLY A 114 -10.17 -0.46 3.38
CA GLY A 114 -10.06 0.89 2.84
C GLY A 114 -8.72 1.10 2.14
N GLY A 115 -8.37 2.36 1.90
CA GLY A 115 -7.11 2.79 1.28
C GLY A 115 -5.94 2.88 2.27
N ALA A 116 -6.11 2.42 3.51
CA ALA A 116 -5.08 2.48 4.53
C ALA A 116 -3.96 1.46 4.24
N HIS A 117 -2.72 1.93 4.15
CA HIS A 117 -1.56 1.07 3.95
C HIS A 117 -0.31 1.59 4.65
N SER A 118 0.69 0.72 4.83
CA SER A 118 2.01 1.15 5.33
C SER A 118 2.74 2.00 4.27
N PRO A 119 3.39 3.11 4.64
CA PRO A 119 4.12 3.94 3.68
C PRO A 119 5.47 3.31 3.30
N ALA A 120 5.72 3.11 2.00
CA ALA A 120 7.03 2.77 1.42
C ALA A 120 7.86 1.70 2.19
N GLY A 121 7.23 0.60 2.59
CA GLY A 121 7.90 -0.51 3.29
C GLY A 121 8.36 -0.20 4.72
N GLN A 122 7.84 0.87 5.34
CA GLN A 122 8.14 1.24 6.71
C GLN A 122 7.27 0.48 7.72
N PHE A 123 7.90 0.00 8.79
CA PHE A 123 7.20 -0.55 9.94
C PHE A 123 6.94 0.55 10.97
N LEU A 124 5.73 1.09 11.00
CA LEU A 124 5.31 2.13 11.94
C LEU A 124 4.49 1.54 13.09
N GLY A 125 5.09 0.60 13.82
CA GLY A 125 4.51 -0.01 15.01
C GLY A 125 4.95 0.67 16.29
N TRP A 126 4.14 0.54 17.34
CA TRP A 126 4.46 0.97 18.70
C TRP A 126 4.01 -0.07 19.72
N THR A 127 4.83 -0.29 20.74
CA THR A 127 4.51 -1.13 21.91
C THR A 127 4.98 -0.45 23.20
N PRO A 128 4.39 -0.78 24.36
CA PRO A 128 4.84 -0.24 25.64
C PRO A 128 6.33 -0.49 25.88
N GLY A 129 7.08 0.60 26.09
CA GLY A 129 8.53 0.55 26.32
C GLY A 129 9.39 0.66 25.06
N LEU A 130 8.79 0.77 23.87
CA LEU A 130 9.53 1.05 22.64
C LEU A 130 10.32 2.36 22.78
N VAL A 131 11.62 2.28 22.50
CA VAL A 131 12.50 3.45 22.43
C VAL A 131 12.52 3.92 20.97
N PRO A 132 12.05 5.14 20.66
CA PRO A 132 12.05 5.63 19.30
C PRO A 132 13.48 5.80 18.80
N GLN A 133 13.69 5.53 17.50
CA GLN A 133 14.97 5.67 16.83
C GLN A 133 14.80 6.62 15.65
N ARG A 134 15.76 7.54 15.46
CA ARG A 134 15.79 8.38 14.25
C ARG A 134 16.03 7.48 13.03
N GLY A 135 15.13 7.57 12.06
CA GLY A 135 15.30 6.95 10.76
C GLY A 135 16.29 7.72 9.90
N GLU A 136 16.87 7.03 8.91
CA GLU A 136 17.81 7.62 7.96
C GLU A 136 17.09 8.46 6.91
N GLU A 137 17.62 9.65 6.58
CA GLU A 137 16.96 10.60 5.67
C GLU A 137 16.87 10.08 4.21
N ASN A 138 17.83 9.28 3.77
CA ASN A 138 17.81 8.59 2.46
C ASN A 138 16.64 7.60 2.31
N LEU A 139 16.12 7.08 3.43
CA LEU A 139 14.98 6.16 3.50
C LEU A 139 13.67 6.87 3.89
N ALA A 140 13.66 8.21 3.89
CA ALA A 140 12.44 8.97 4.12
C ALA A 140 11.34 8.58 3.12
N TRP A 141 10.08 8.84 3.46
CA TRP A 141 8.95 8.51 2.60
C TRP A 141 8.07 9.73 2.37
N GLY A 142 7.46 9.81 1.19
CA GLY A 142 6.64 10.95 0.81
C GLY A 142 5.29 10.94 1.53
N LEU A 143 4.95 12.05 2.18
CA LEU A 143 3.65 12.34 2.77
C LEU A 143 3.02 13.52 2.03
N ARG A 144 1.96 13.28 1.24
CA ARG A 144 1.18 14.35 0.62
C ARG A 144 0.43 15.13 1.70
N GLY A 145 0.37 16.45 1.59
CA GLY A 145 -0.41 17.26 2.55
C GLY A 145 -1.91 16.95 2.40
N GLY A 146 -2.59 16.75 3.53
CA GLY A 146 -4.00 16.36 3.56
C GLY A 146 -4.24 14.85 3.53
N THR A 147 -3.19 14.02 3.45
CA THR A 147 -3.24 12.57 3.70
C THR A 147 -3.68 12.31 5.13
N ASP A 148 -4.45 11.26 5.34
CA ASP A 148 -4.83 10.82 6.67
C ASP A 148 -3.83 9.82 7.22
N PHE A 149 -3.51 9.96 8.51
CA PHE A 149 -2.99 8.84 9.27
C PHE A 149 -4.14 7.98 9.77
N VAL A 150 -3.98 6.67 9.68
CA VAL A 150 -4.89 5.69 10.27
C VAL A 150 -4.14 4.98 11.39
N LEU A 151 -4.48 5.33 12.62
CA LEU A 151 -3.90 4.74 13.82
C LEU A 151 -4.76 3.58 14.29
N GLN A 152 -4.29 2.36 14.08
CA GLN A 152 -4.92 1.17 14.61
C GLN A 152 -4.40 0.90 16.02
N LEU A 153 -5.29 0.85 17.00
CA LEU A 153 -4.97 0.50 18.39
C LEU A 153 -5.56 -0.87 18.74
N HIS A 154 -4.72 -1.73 19.32
CA HIS A 154 -5.16 -2.89 20.07
C HIS A 154 -5.06 -2.58 21.55
N MET A 155 -6.20 -2.59 22.23
CA MET A 155 -6.35 -2.16 23.62
C MET A 155 -6.86 -3.29 24.51
N LEU A 156 -6.37 -3.31 25.75
CA LEU A 156 -6.78 -4.22 26.81
C LEU A 156 -7.49 -3.41 27.91
N PRO A 157 -8.82 -3.45 27.98
CA PRO A 157 -9.58 -2.73 29.00
C PRO A 157 -9.19 -3.11 30.42
N GLY A 158 -9.14 -2.11 31.29
CA GLY A 158 -8.98 -2.28 32.73
C GLY A 158 -10.31 -2.43 33.47
N SER A 159 -10.27 -2.18 34.78
CA SER A 159 -11.46 -2.15 35.65
C SER A 159 -12.18 -0.80 35.67
N GLU A 160 -11.59 0.24 35.08
CA GLU A 160 -12.11 1.60 35.06
C GLU A 160 -12.25 2.10 33.61
N PHE A 161 -12.98 3.20 33.43
CA PHE A 161 -13.01 3.91 32.16
C PHE A 161 -11.67 4.63 31.95
N GLU A 162 -11.07 4.45 30.78
CA GLU A 162 -9.74 4.96 30.48
C GLU A 162 -9.82 5.83 29.22
N ASP A 163 -9.45 7.10 29.38
CA ASP A 163 -9.40 8.04 28.26
C ASP A 163 -8.07 7.90 27.51
N LEU A 164 -8.12 8.06 26.19
CA LEU A 164 -6.93 8.18 25.37
C LEU A 164 -7.14 9.18 24.23
N ARG A 165 -6.06 9.87 23.89
CA ARG A 165 -5.96 10.78 22.75
C ARG A 165 -4.51 10.75 22.29
N ALA A 166 -4.28 10.10 21.16
CA ALA A 166 -2.93 9.87 20.65
C ALA A 166 -2.45 11.07 19.82
N SER A 167 -1.15 11.29 19.84
CA SER A 167 -0.46 12.27 19.00
C SER A 167 0.73 11.63 18.28
N ILE A 168 1.04 12.16 17.10
CA ILE A 168 2.07 11.69 16.20
C ILE A 168 3.02 12.85 15.92
N GLY A 169 4.29 12.68 16.28
CA GLY A 169 5.37 13.59 15.96
C GLY A 169 6.06 13.16 14.67
N LEU A 170 6.13 14.07 13.70
CA LEU A 170 6.76 13.86 12.40
C LEU A 170 8.06 14.66 12.31
N TYR A 171 9.10 14.01 11.81
CA TYR A 171 10.38 14.63 11.53
C TYR A 171 10.68 14.49 10.03
N PHE A 172 10.96 15.62 9.37
CA PHE A 172 11.10 15.69 7.91
C PHE A 172 12.56 15.76 7.48
N ALA A 173 12.86 15.07 6.37
CA ALA A 173 14.12 15.21 5.65
C ALA A 173 14.05 16.47 4.76
N ASP A 174 15.21 17.11 4.58
CA ASP A 174 15.35 18.28 3.71
C ASP A 174 15.27 17.95 2.21
N ARG A 175 15.41 16.66 1.86
CA ARG A 175 15.49 16.18 0.47
C ARG A 175 14.62 14.94 0.26
N PRO A 176 14.19 14.69 -1.00
CA PRO A 176 13.55 13.43 -1.35
C PRO A 176 14.45 12.22 -1.04
N PRO A 177 13.87 11.05 -0.72
CA PRO A 177 14.65 9.84 -0.57
C PRO A 177 15.33 9.46 -1.89
N ASN A 178 16.46 8.78 -1.78
CA ASN A 178 17.16 8.17 -2.90
C ASN A 178 17.28 6.64 -2.76
N GLU A 179 16.71 6.09 -1.70
CA GLU A 179 16.63 4.66 -1.40
C GLU A 179 15.21 4.30 -1.00
N GLN A 180 14.79 3.06 -1.27
CA GLN A 180 13.45 2.59 -0.94
C GLN A 180 13.51 1.18 -0.37
N ALA A 181 13.01 1.02 0.85
CA ALA A 181 12.91 -0.27 1.51
C ALA A 181 11.61 -0.98 1.14
N TYR A 182 11.61 -2.31 1.27
CA TYR A 182 10.45 -3.16 1.08
C TYR A 182 10.22 -4.04 2.31
N ALA A 183 8.95 -4.26 2.66
CA ALA A 183 8.54 -5.06 3.80
C ALA A 183 8.05 -6.43 3.35
N LEU A 184 8.87 -7.47 3.51
CA LEU A 184 8.50 -8.85 3.19
C LEU A 184 7.73 -9.48 4.36
N ARG A 185 6.50 -9.95 4.14
CA ARG A 185 5.71 -10.70 5.12
C ARG A 185 5.80 -12.21 4.90
N LEU A 186 6.56 -12.92 5.74
CA LEU A 186 6.53 -14.39 5.76
C LEU A 186 5.49 -14.85 6.78
N GLY A 187 4.48 -15.58 6.35
CA GLY A 187 3.28 -15.84 7.15
C GLY A 187 2.39 -16.95 6.61
N SER A 188 1.53 -17.49 7.47
CA SER A 188 0.48 -18.44 7.07
C SER A 188 -0.87 -18.00 7.62
N MET A 189 -1.86 -17.93 6.72
CA MET A 189 -3.27 -17.77 7.09
C MET A 189 -3.97 -19.13 7.33
N ASP A 190 -3.26 -20.23 7.12
CA ASP A 190 -3.77 -21.60 7.23
C ASP A 190 -3.45 -22.19 8.62
N ILE A 191 -3.83 -21.48 9.68
CA ILE A 191 -3.64 -21.94 11.06
C ILE A 191 -4.93 -22.63 11.54
N ASP A 192 -4.80 -23.89 11.96
CA ASP A 192 -5.87 -24.68 12.57
C ASP A 192 -5.28 -25.62 13.63
N VAL A 193 -5.15 -25.10 14.84
CA VAL A 193 -4.54 -25.80 15.98
C VAL A 193 -5.60 -26.54 16.76
N ALA A 194 -5.62 -27.87 16.63
CA ALA A 194 -6.49 -28.73 17.43
C ALA A 194 -6.25 -28.56 18.95
N ALA A 195 -7.32 -28.69 19.75
CA ALA A 195 -7.24 -28.68 21.21
C ALA A 195 -6.28 -29.78 21.70
N GLY A 196 -5.35 -29.44 22.59
CA GLY A 196 -4.38 -30.38 23.16
C GLY A 196 -3.16 -30.64 22.27
N ASN A 197 -3.01 -29.97 21.12
CA ASN A 197 -1.82 -30.15 20.28
C ASN A 197 -0.58 -29.48 20.92
N PRO A 198 0.50 -30.21 21.24
CA PRO A 198 1.67 -29.66 21.94
C PRO A 198 2.71 -28.97 21.05
N ALA A 199 2.61 -29.11 19.73
CA ALA A 199 3.65 -28.70 18.79
C ALA A 199 3.13 -28.51 17.37
N TYR A 200 2.08 -27.71 17.19
CA TYR A 200 1.64 -27.32 15.85
C TYR A 200 2.67 -26.38 15.23
N VAL A 201 2.94 -26.52 13.93
CA VAL A 201 4.00 -25.78 13.24
C VAL A 201 3.42 -25.13 11.99
N ILE A 202 3.81 -23.87 11.77
CA ILE A 202 3.69 -23.23 10.46
C ILE A 202 5.06 -22.86 9.94
N GLU A 203 5.20 -22.86 8.63
CA GLU A 203 6.39 -22.40 7.92
C GLU A 203 5.99 -21.63 6.67
N ASP A 204 6.81 -20.64 6.32
CA ASP A 204 6.76 -19.96 5.04
C ASP A 204 8.18 -19.62 4.59
N SER A 205 8.39 -19.52 3.28
CA SER A 205 9.70 -19.19 2.73
C SER A 205 9.62 -18.38 1.45
N TYR A 206 10.69 -17.63 1.17
CA TYR A 206 10.83 -16.83 -0.02
C TYR A 206 12.28 -16.85 -0.49
N VAL A 207 12.50 -16.93 -1.80
CA VAL A 207 13.85 -16.88 -2.40
C VAL A 207 14.03 -15.50 -3.00
N LEU A 208 15.07 -14.79 -2.55
CA LEU A 208 15.33 -13.43 -3.00
C LEU A 208 15.74 -13.41 -4.48
N PRO A 209 15.08 -12.61 -5.35
CA PRO A 209 15.45 -12.50 -6.76
C PRO A 209 16.68 -11.60 -6.97
N ILE A 210 17.02 -10.78 -5.97
CA ILE A 210 18.03 -9.72 -6.04
C ILE A 210 18.88 -9.69 -4.76
N ASP A 211 19.99 -8.95 -4.80
CA ASP A 211 20.81 -8.67 -3.63
C ASP A 211 20.12 -7.65 -2.72
N VAL A 212 20.06 -7.92 -1.41
CA VAL A 212 19.43 -7.03 -0.42
C VAL A 212 20.25 -6.87 0.84
N ARG A 213 19.94 -5.84 1.61
CA ARG A 213 20.35 -5.67 3.01
C ARG A 213 19.12 -5.77 3.91
N VAL A 214 19.14 -6.62 4.92
CA VAL A 214 18.08 -6.68 5.94
C VAL A 214 18.33 -5.58 6.97
N LEU A 215 17.36 -4.67 7.09
CA LEU A 215 17.42 -3.53 8.01
C LEU A 215 16.82 -3.88 9.37
N SER A 216 15.66 -4.52 9.37
CA SER A 216 14.92 -4.86 10.58
C SER A 216 14.05 -6.09 10.38
N VAL A 217 13.70 -6.74 11.50
CA VAL A 217 12.74 -7.84 11.53
C VAL A 217 11.70 -7.62 12.63
N TYR A 218 10.46 -7.97 12.36
CA TYR A 218 9.36 -7.85 13.30
C TYR A 218 8.54 -9.15 13.31
N PRO A 219 8.67 -9.99 14.35
CA PRO A 219 7.83 -11.18 14.52
C PRO A 219 6.49 -10.83 15.17
N HIS A 220 5.44 -11.53 14.79
CA HIS A 220 4.12 -11.40 15.38
C HIS A 220 3.43 -12.76 15.52
N ALA A 221 2.94 -13.06 16.73
CA ALA A 221 2.16 -14.25 17.05
C ALA A 221 1.47 -14.08 18.41
N HIS A 222 0.42 -14.87 18.66
CA HIS A 222 -0.43 -14.76 19.83
C HIS A 222 -0.06 -15.77 20.94
N TYR A 223 -1.03 -16.07 21.81
CA TYR A 223 -0.79 -16.73 23.09
C TYR A 223 -0.29 -18.17 23.00
N LEU A 224 -0.61 -18.92 21.93
CA LEU A 224 -0.19 -20.32 21.83
C LEU A 224 1.25 -20.45 21.34
N ALA A 225 1.83 -19.42 20.73
CA ALA A 225 3.18 -19.46 20.24
C ALA A 225 4.17 -19.75 21.38
N ARG A 226 5.08 -20.67 21.10
CA ARG A 226 6.13 -21.14 22.01
C ARG A 226 7.51 -20.71 21.53
N GLU A 227 7.77 -20.89 20.24
CA GLU A 227 9.06 -20.63 19.61
C GLU A 227 8.85 -19.95 18.26
N MET A 228 9.76 -19.02 17.94
CA MET A 228 9.84 -18.36 16.65
C MET A 228 11.27 -18.46 16.10
N GLN A 229 11.37 -18.84 14.83
CA GLN A 229 12.62 -18.97 14.09
C GLN A 229 12.50 -18.23 12.75
N GLY A 230 13.35 -17.23 12.55
CA GLY A 230 13.60 -16.60 11.26
C GLY A 230 15.05 -16.82 10.85
N TYR A 231 15.29 -17.39 9.67
CA TYR A 231 16.66 -17.67 9.20
C TYR A 231 16.78 -17.57 7.68
N ALA A 232 17.99 -17.26 7.22
CA ALA A 232 18.38 -17.24 5.83
C ALA A 232 19.22 -18.47 5.50
N VAL A 233 18.98 -19.07 4.33
CA VAL A 233 19.82 -20.13 3.75
C VAL A 233 20.41 -19.59 2.45
N PHE A 234 21.73 -19.39 2.45
CA PHE A 234 22.48 -18.85 1.33
C PHE A 234 22.54 -19.86 0.17
N PRO A 235 22.86 -19.41 -1.07
CA PRO A 235 23.03 -20.30 -2.23
C PRO A 235 24.07 -21.42 -2.04
N ASP A 236 25.06 -21.20 -1.18
CA ASP A 236 26.09 -22.19 -0.82
C ASP A 236 25.64 -23.19 0.27
N GLY A 237 24.41 -23.06 0.77
CA GLY A 237 23.83 -23.88 1.83
C GLY A 237 24.15 -23.41 3.25
N ARG A 238 24.93 -22.34 3.43
CA ARG A 238 25.18 -21.74 4.76
C ARG A 238 23.88 -21.20 5.33
N ARG A 239 23.67 -21.37 6.63
CA ARG A 239 22.51 -20.84 7.36
C ARG A 239 22.92 -19.73 8.31
N GLU A 240 22.11 -18.69 8.36
CA GLU A 240 22.29 -17.56 9.28
C GLU A 240 20.96 -17.19 9.93
N TRP A 241 20.99 -16.82 11.21
CA TRP A 241 19.78 -16.45 11.94
C TRP A 241 19.42 -15.01 11.65
N LEU A 242 18.16 -14.77 11.28
CA LEU A 242 17.58 -13.43 11.27
C LEU A 242 17.04 -13.06 12.66
N LEU A 243 16.34 -14.01 13.29
CA LEU A 243 15.82 -13.89 14.63
C LEU A 243 15.54 -15.28 15.18
N ARG A 244 15.77 -15.49 16.48
CA ARG A 244 15.44 -16.73 17.16
C ARG A 244 14.94 -16.45 18.56
N ILE A 245 13.66 -16.69 18.78
CA ILE A 245 13.02 -16.55 20.09
C ILE A 245 12.66 -17.96 20.57
N MET A 246 13.38 -18.43 21.58
CA MET A 246 13.21 -19.78 22.15
C MET A 246 12.05 -19.87 23.14
N GLU A 247 11.66 -18.74 23.72
CA GLU A 247 10.53 -18.63 24.63
C GLU A 247 9.72 -17.40 24.21
N TRP A 248 8.77 -17.61 23.32
CA TRP A 248 7.88 -16.56 22.85
C TRP A 248 7.12 -15.95 24.01
N ASP A 249 6.99 -14.63 24.03
CA ASP A 249 6.21 -13.90 25.03
C ASP A 249 5.37 -12.87 24.29
N PHE A 250 4.05 -13.07 24.30
CA PHE A 250 3.08 -12.20 23.64
C PHE A 250 3.23 -10.73 24.07
N LEU A 251 3.68 -10.49 25.31
CA LEU A 251 3.90 -9.15 25.85
C LEU A 251 5.25 -8.53 25.45
N LYS A 252 6.08 -9.24 24.68
CA LYS A 252 7.43 -8.80 24.26
C LYS A 252 7.62 -8.94 22.75
N GLN A 253 6.60 -8.51 22.01
CA GLN A 253 6.67 -8.39 20.56
C GLN A 253 7.24 -7.02 20.22
N ASP A 254 8.35 -6.99 19.49
CA ASP A 254 9.03 -5.74 19.15
C ASP A 254 9.76 -5.88 17.82
N ARG A 255 10.08 -4.73 17.21
CA ARG A 255 10.91 -4.63 16.01
C ARG A 255 12.38 -4.67 16.39
N TYR A 256 13.13 -5.57 15.78
CA TYR A 256 14.57 -5.72 15.97
C TYR A 256 15.31 -5.09 14.79
N THR A 257 15.93 -3.93 15.00
CA THR A 257 16.75 -3.23 14.00
C THR A 257 18.20 -3.70 14.07
N TYR A 258 18.78 -4.01 12.93
CA TYR A 258 20.19 -4.40 12.83
C TYR A 258 21.08 -3.17 12.98
N LYS A 259 22.08 -3.26 13.88
CA LYS A 259 23.11 -2.21 13.99
C LYS A 259 23.92 -2.07 12.70
N GLU A 260 24.19 -3.20 12.06
CA GLU A 260 24.82 -3.29 10.74
C GLU A 260 23.89 -4.13 9.85
N PRO A 261 23.29 -3.56 8.79
CA PRO A 261 22.38 -4.28 7.94
C PRO A 261 22.98 -5.57 7.37
N LEU A 262 22.25 -6.67 7.46
CA LEU A 262 22.72 -7.98 7.01
C LEU A 262 22.61 -8.11 5.50
N PHE A 263 23.74 -8.23 4.79
CA PHE A 263 23.76 -8.48 3.36
C PHE A 263 23.34 -9.93 3.03
N LEU A 264 22.38 -10.07 2.13
CA LEU A 264 21.92 -11.35 1.58
C LEU A 264 21.97 -11.31 0.06
N PRO A 265 22.73 -12.21 -0.60
CA PRO A 265 22.78 -12.26 -2.05
C PRO A 265 21.50 -12.85 -2.65
N ALA A 266 21.23 -12.54 -3.92
CA ALA A 266 20.21 -13.19 -4.72
C ALA A 266 20.31 -14.72 -4.65
N GLY A 267 19.17 -15.39 -4.64
CA GLY A 267 19.05 -16.84 -4.44
C GLY A 267 19.07 -17.27 -2.96
N THR A 268 19.29 -16.36 -2.02
CA THR A 268 19.13 -16.65 -0.59
C THR A 268 17.67 -16.95 -0.27
N ARG A 269 17.40 -18.06 0.42
CA ARG A 269 16.07 -18.43 0.91
C ARG A 269 15.87 -17.90 2.32
N LEU A 270 14.92 -17.00 2.49
CA LEU A 270 14.38 -16.59 3.78
C LEU A 270 13.36 -17.64 4.26
N THR A 271 13.38 -17.99 5.53
CA THR A 271 12.42 -18.94 6.12
C THR A 271 11.97 -18.46 7.48
N MET A 272 10.66 -18.51 7.68
CA MET A 272 9.99 -18.32 8.95
C MET A 272 9.44 -19.68 9.43
N ARG A 273 9.53 -19.93 10.73
CA ARG A 273 8.90 -21.07 11.41
C ARG A 273 8.41 -20.65 12.80
N PHE A 274 7.12 -20.85 13.09
CA PHE A 274 6.56 -20.78 14.44
C PHE A 274 6.16 -22.17 14.93
N THR A 275 6.22 -22.37 16.25
CA THR A 275 5.66 -23.57 16.91
C THR A 275 4.69 -23.14 17.99
N TYR A 276 3.54 -23.80 18.06
CA TYR A 276 2.43 -23.49 18.96
C TYR A 276 2.11 -24.67 19.88
N ASP A 277 1.74 -24.35 21.12
CA ASP A 277 1.36 -25.29 22.16
C ASP A 277 -0.06 -24.99 22.65
N ASN A 278 -1.04 -25.76 22.18
CA ASN A 278 -2.45 -25.69 22.58
C ASN A 278 -2.81 -26.73 23.64
N THR A 279 -1.88 -27.07 24.53
CA THR A 279 -2.14 -27.96 25.67
C THR A 279 -2.64 -27.20 26.90
N ALA A 280 -3.10 -27.94 27.92
CA ALA A 280 -3.49 -27.35 29.21
C ALA A 280 -2.25 -26.94 30.03
N GLU A 281 -1.10 -27.54 29.72
CA GLU A 281 0.21 -27.31 30.31
C GLU A 281 0.84 -25.99 29.87
N ASN A 282 0.52 -25.48 28.66
CA ASN A 282 0.97 -24.15 28.23
C ASN A 282 0.33 -23.08 29.13
N PRO A 283 1.10 -22.42 30.03
CA PRO A 283 0.55 -21.45 30.98
C PRO A 283 -0.04 -20.21 30.29
N ARG A 284 0.34 -19.94 29.02
CA ARG A 284 -0.15 -18.81 28.23
C ARG A 284 -1.41 -19.11 27.46
N ASN A 285 -1.80 -20.38 27.30
CA ASN A 285 -3.03 -20.71 26.58
C ASN A 285 -4.23 -20.04 27.28
N PRO A 286 -5.01 -19.20 26.59
CA PRO A 286 -6.11 -18.45 27.22
C PRO A 286 -7.33 -19.35 27.51
N ASN A 287 -7.35 -20.58 26.98
CA ASN A 287 -8.47 -21.50 27.07
C ASN A 287 -8.21 -22.58 28.13
N ARG A 288 -9.13 -22.70 29.10
CA ARG A 288 -9.14 -23.76 30.10
C ARG A 288 -10.55 -24.36 30.20
N PRO A 289 -10.81 -25.56 29.66
CA PRO A 289 -9.87 -26.46 28.94
C PRO A 289 -9.45 -25.91 27.56
N PRO A 290 -8.36 -26.44 26.94
CA PRO A 290 -7.98 -26.07 25.58
C PRO A 290 -9.12 -26.30 24.57
N ARG A 291 -9.23 -25.41 23.58
CA ARG A 291 -10.18 -25.50 22.47
C ARG A 291 -9.44 -25.39 21.13
N ARG A 292 -10.11 -25.74 20.03
CA ARG A 292 -9.58 -25.50 18.68
C ARG A 292 -9.34 -23.99 18.50
N VAL A 293 -8.18 -23.63 17.97
CA VAL A 293 -7.79 -22.24 17.68
C VAL A 293 -7.41 -22.14 16.21
N VAL A 294 -7.91 -21.11 15.52
CA VAL A 294 -7.71 -20.90 14.09
C VAL A 294 -6.96 -19.59 13.84
N TYR A 295 -6.58 -19.32 12.59
CA TYR A 295 -6.07 -18.00 12.21
C TYR A 295 -7.10 -16.90 12.49
N GLY A 296 -6.68 -15.81 13.14
CA GLY A 296 -7.57 -14.68 13.40
C GLY A 296 -6.93 -13.53 14.18
N PRO A 297 -7.55 -12.35 14.16
CA PRO A 297 -6.97 -11.12 14.73
C PRO A 297 -7.10 -11.02 16.25
N ASN A 298 -7.98 -11.80 16.89
CA ASN A 298 -8.10 -11.78 18.35
C ASN A 298 -6.88 -12.49 18.96
N SER A 299 -6.38 -12.06 20.11
CA SER A 299 -5.24 -12.76 20.73
C SER A 299 -5.58 -14.18 21.17
N SER A 300 -6.88 -14.50 21.30
CA SER A 300 -7.35 -15.87 21.56
C SER A 300 -7.47 -16.75 20.31
N ASP A 301 -7.41 -16.14 19.13
CA ASP A 301 -7.08 -16.78 17.85
C ASP A 301 -5.55 -16.82 17.72
N GLU A 302 -5.01 -17.25 16.58
CA GLU A 302 -3.56 -17.34 16.39
C GLU A 302 -3.08 -16.67 15.11
N MET A 303 -1.86 -16.14 15.15
CA MET A 303 -1.16 -15.53 14.03
C MET A 303 0.30 -15.99 14.01
N GLY A 304 0.98 -15.75 12.91
CA GLY A 304 2.38 -16.15 12.78
C GLY A 304 3.00 -15.51 11.58
N ASP A 305 3.49 -14.30 11.80
CA ASP A 305 4.09 -13.45 10.78
C ASP A 305 5.52 -13.09 11.18
N LEU A 306 6.42 -13.15 10.21
CA LEU A 306 7.74 -12.55 10.28
C LEU A 306 7.84 -11.52 9.18
N TRP A 307 7.82 -10.27 9.58
CA TRP A 307 8.09 -9.15 8.71
C TRP A 307 9.61 -8.92 8.63
N VAL A 308 10.14 -8.80 7.41
CA VAL A 308 11.56 -8.56 7.13
C VAL A 308 11.67 -7.31 6.28
N GLN A 309 12.22 -6.23 6.84
CA GLN A 309 12.51 -5.02 6.09
C GLN A 309 13.81 -5.23 5.32
N VAL A 310 13.74 -5.12 4.00
CA VAL A 310 14.89 -5.26 3.12
C VAL A 310 15.09 -4.02 2.28
N LEU A 311 16.34 -3.72 2.00
CA LEU A 311 16.77 -2.64 1.12
C LEU A 311 17.50 -3.25 -0.09
N PRO A 312 17.01 -3.07 -1.33
CA PRO A 312 17.75 -3.47 -2.52
C PRO A 312 19.16 -2.87 -2.53
N VAL A 313 20.16 -3.66 -2.93
CA VAL A 313 21.53 -3.14 -3.07
C VAL A 313 21.63 -2.22 -4.29
N ALA A 314 20.93 -2.54 -5.37
CA ALA A 314 20.72 -1.70 -6.54
C ALA A 314 19.29 -1.13 -6.50
N PRO A 315 19.10 0.19 -6.30
CA PRO A 315 17.77 0.80 -6.18
C PRO A 315 16.85 0.54 -7.38
N GLU A 316 17.41 0.44 -8.59
CA GLU A 316 16.68 0.13 -9.83
C GLU A 316 16.05 -1.28 -9.84
N GLU A 317 16.49 -2.18 -8.95
CA GLU A 317 15.95 -3.53 -8.83
C GLU A 317 14.74 -3.62 -7.87
N PHE A 318 14.34 -2.52 -7.23
CA PHE A 318 13.21 -2.48 -6.30
C PHE A 318 11.94 -3.12 -6.88
N THR A 319 11.56 -2.73 -8.10
CA THR A 319 10.35 -3.23 -8.76
C THR A 319 10.42 -4.73 -9.06
N VAL A 320 11.62 -5.28 -9.25
CA VAL A 320 11.83 -6.73 -9.45
C VAL A 320 11.46 -7.47 -8.17
N LEU A 321 11.97 -7.03 -7.03
CA LEU A 321 11.65 -7.60 -5.72
C LEU A 321 10.17 -7.47 -5.38
N GLU A 322 9.61 -6.27 -5.52
CA GLU A 322 8.20 -5.99 -5.20
C GLU A 322 7.27 -6.86 -6.05
N THR A 323 7.48 -6.91 -7.37
CA THR A 323 6.62 -7.67 -8.28
C THR A 323 6.70 -9.17 -8.01
N ASP A 324 7.90 -9.70 -7.77
CA ASP A 324 8.12 -11.12 -7.50
C ASP A 324 7.50 -11.54 -6.17
N PHE A 325 7.69 -10.74 -5.11
CA PHE A 325 7.10 -11.02 -3.81
C PHE A 325 5.56 -10.91 -3.83
N MET A 326 5.01 -9.89 -4.49
CA MET A 326 3.57 -9.73 -4.64
C MET A 326 2.93 -10.91 -5.39
N ARG A 327 3.62 -11.47 -6.39
CA ARG A 327 3.17 -12.70 -7.06
C ARG A 327 3.12 -13.88 -6.10
N LYS A 328 4.16 -14.04 -5.26
CA LYS A 328 4.20 -15.10 -4.25
C LYS A 328 3.06 -14.97 -3.24
N GLU A 329 2.74 -13.76 -2.78
CA GLU A 329 1.63 -13.53 -1.84
C GLU A 329 0.27 -13.79 -2.49
N ARG A 330 0.03 -13.31 -3.72
CA ARG A 330 -1.19 -13.64 -4.49
C ARG A 330 -1.38 -15.14 -4.66
N GLY A 331 -0.30 -15.88 -4.90
CA GLY A 331 -0.36 -17.35 -5.00
C GLY A 331 -0.94 -18.01 -3.75
N LYS A 332 -0.62 -17.50 -2.54
CA LYS A 332 -1.23 -17.99 -1.29
C LYS A 332 -2.70 -17.64 -1.19
N GLU A 333 -3.07 -16.41 -1.52
CA GLU A 333 -4.45 -15.94 -1.50
C GLU A 333 -5.33 -16.77 -2.44
N ILE A 334 -4.83 -17.12 -3.63
CA ILE A 334 -5.51 -18.01 -4.58
C ILE A 334 -5.75 -19.40 -3.97
N VAL A 335 -4.76 -19.98 -3.29
CA VAL A 335 -4.91 -21.29 -2.63
C VAL A 335 -6.00 -21.23 -1.56
N VAL A 336 -6.03 -20.18 -0.74
CA VAL A 336 -7.06 -19.97 0.27
C VAL A 336 -8.43 -19.77 -0.38
N ALA A 337 -8.55 -18.89 -1.38
CA ALA A 337 -9.79 -18.63 -2.09
C ALA A 337 -10.37 -19.88 -2.78
N ARG A 338 -9.52 -20.71 -3.40
CA ARG A 338 -9.95 -22.00 -3.97
C ARG A 338 -10.50 -22.96 -2.92
N ARG A 339 -9.87 -23.02 -1.73
CA ARG A 339 -10.35 -23.86 -0.63
C ARG A 339 -11.66 -23.34 -0.06
N THR A 340 -11.79 -22.04 0.14
CA THR A 340 -13.02 -21.40 0.60
C THR A 340 -14.17 -21.69 -0.36
N LEU A 341 -13.93 -21.54 -1.67
CA LEU A 341 -14.91 -21.90 -2.69
C LEU A 341 -15.24 -23.40 -2.71
N ALA A 342 -14.27 -24.28 -2.47
CA ALA A 342 -14.52 -25.73 -2.41
C ALA A 342 -15.44 -26.12 -1.24
N ASN A 343 -15.49 -25.33 -0.17
CA ASN A 343 -16.39 -25.55 0.97
C ASN A 343 -17.82 -25.03 0.71
N ASP A 344 -17.99 -24.10 -0.24
CA ASP A 344 -19.28 -23.52 -0.64
C ASP A 344 -19.27 -23.14 -2.13
N VAL A 345 -19.49 -24.15 -2.98
CA VAL A 345 -19.32 -24.06 -4.45
C VAL A 345 -20.40 -23.21 -5.15
N ASP A 346 -21.47 -22.88 -4.45
CA ASP A 346 -22.58 -22.10 -4.99
C ASP A 346 -22.51 -20.62 -4.56
N ASN A 347 -21.47 -20.23 -3.82
CA ASN A 347 -21.27 -18.88 -3.36
C ASN A 347 -20.76 -17.95 -4.48
N ALA A 348 -21.61 -17.04 -4.93
CA ALA A 348 -21.30 -16.10 -6.00
C ALA A 348 -20.12 -15.17 -5.66
N GLN A 349 -20.05 -14.67 -4.43
CA GLN A 349 -18.98 -13.78 -3.97
C GLN A 349 -17.62 -14.49 -3.97
N ASN A 350 -17.56 -15.76 -3.52
CA ASN A 350 -16.32 -16.53 -3.55
C ASN A 350 -15.81 -16.78 -4.98
N HIS A 351 -16.73 -17.01 -5.94
CA HIS A 351 -16.38 -17.07 -7.35
C HIS A 351 -15.81 -15.75 -7.85
N TYR A 352 -16.48 -14.62 -7.55
CA TYR A 352 -16.00 -13.29 -7.94
C TYR A 352 -14.62 -12.97 -7.35
N ASN A 353 -14.44 -13.15 -6.04
CA ASN A 353 -13.17 -12.89 -5.34
C ASN A 353 -12.01 -13.71 -5.94
N LEU A 354 -12.24 -14.99 -6.23
CA LEU A 354 -11.24 -15.83 -6.88
C LEU A 354 -10.94 -15.37 -8.32
N GLY A 355 -11.95 -14.91 -9.06
CA GLY A 355 -11.78 -14.32 -10.38
C GLY A 355 -10.85 -13.09 -10.37
N VAL A 356 -11.04 -12.19 -9.39
CA VAL A 356 -10.18 -11.01 -9.19
C VAL A 356 -8.72 -11.40 -8.96
N LEU A 357 -8.48 -12.35 -8.06
CA LEU A 357 -7.12 -12.84 -7.75
C LEU A 357 -6.45 -13.48 -8.98
N LEU A 358 -7.19 -14.29 -9.74
CA LEU A 358 -6.68 -14.96 -10.94
C LEU A 358 -6.38 -13.98 -12.08
N GLN A 359 -7.20 -12.94 -12.25
CA GLN A 359 -6.92 -11.89 -13.23
C GLN A 359 -5.63 -11.16 -12.87
N ALA A 360 -5.44 -10.80 -11.60
CA ALA A 360 -4.22 -10.15 -11.11
C ALA A 360 -2.97 -11.05 -11.18
N ASP A 361 -3.14 -12.38 -11.14
CA ASP A 361 -2.06 -13.35 -11.33
C ASP A 361 -1.71 -13.61 -12.81
N GLY A 362 -2.49 -13.05 -13.74
CA GLY A 362 -2.28 -13.23 -15.18
C GLY A 362 -2.88 -14.54 -15.73
N ALA A 363 -3.93 -15.06 -15.09
CA ALA A 363 -4.73 -16.20 -15.55
C ALA A 363 -6.13 -15.73 -16.05
N PRO A 364 -6.20 -14.97 -17.15
CA PRO A 364 -7.44 -14.31 -17.59
C PRO A 364 -8.55 -15.29 -17.98
N GLU A 365 -8.22 -16.47 -18.51
CA GLU A 365 -9.23 -17.47 -18.89
C GLU A 365 -9.93 -18.08 -17.67
N GLU A 366 -9.17 -18.37 -16.59
CA GLU A 366 -9.77 -18.84 -15.34
C GLU A 366 -10.57 -17.72 -14.68
N ALA A 367 -10.06 -16.49 -14.68
CA ALA A 367 -10.78 -15.33 -14.17
C ALA A 367 -12.13 -15.13 -14.86
N GLU A 368 -12.16 -15.17 -16.20
CA GLU A 368 -13.41 -15.08 -16.98
C GLU A 368 -14.40 -16.19 -16.58
N SER A 369 -13.93 -17.43 -16.42
CA SER A 369 -14.77 -18.55 -15.99
C SER A 369 -15.38 -18.31 -14.61
N HIS A 370 -14.60 -17.77 -13.67
CA HIS A 370 -15.04 -17.48 -12.31
C HIS A 370 -16.02 -16.29 -12.26
N TYR A 371 -15.80 -15.21 -13.02
CA TYR A 371 -16.78 -14.12 -13.12
C TYR A 371 -18.11 -14.58 -13.71
N ARG A 372 -18.07 -15.37 -14.80
CA ARG A 372 -19.30 -15.92 -15.39
C ARG A 372 -20.02 -16.85 -14.41
N ALA A 373 -19.28 -17.65 -13.64
CA ALA A 373 -19.85 -18.51 -12.61
C ALA A 373 -20.50 -17.71 -11.46
N ALA A 374 -19.89 -16.60 -11.04
CA ALA A 374 -20.48 -15.66 -10.08
C ALA A 374 -21.80 -15.11 -10.61
N LEU A 375 -21.80 -14.56 -11.83
CA LEU A 375 -22.99 -13.96 -12.46
C LEU A 375 -24.11 -14.96 -12.78
N GLN A 376 -23.78 -16.25 -12.93
CA GLN A 376 -24.78 -17.32 -13.07
C GLN A 376 -25.56 -17.54 -11.75
N ARG A 377 -24.89 -17.35 -10.61
CA ARG A 377 -25.46 -17.57 -9.27
C ARG A 377 -26.17 -16.31 -8.77
N ASP A 378 -25.55 -15.16 -8.99
CA ASP A 378 -26.10 -13.86 -8.67
C ASP A 378 -25.84 -12.87 -9.83
N PRO A 379 -26.87 -12.61 -10.66
CA PRO A 379 -26.76 -11.70 -11.80
C PRO A 379 -26.65 -10.22 -11.43
N ASP A 380 -26.85 -9.83 -10.16
CA ASP A 380 -26.87 -8.42 -9.74
C ASP A 380 -25.55 -7.99 -9.07
N ILE A 381 -24.47 -8.78 -9.19
CA ILE A 381 -23.12 -8.39 -8.74
C ILE A 381 -22.50 -7.41 -9.76
N ALA A 382 -22.70 -6.11 -9.54
CA ALA A 382 -22.19 -5.03 -10.39
C ALA A 382 -20.66 -5.13 -10.62
N ASP A 383 -19.88 -5.36 -9.57
CA ASP A 383 -18.42 -5.51 -9.67
C ASP A 383 -17.98 -6.67 -10.58
N ALA A 384 -18.73 -7.77 -10.59
CA ALA A 384 -18.44 -8.91 -11.46
C ALA A 384 -18.75 -8.60 -12.92
N HIS A 385 -19.83 -7.85 -13.19
CA HIS A 385 -20.11 -7.30 -14.51
C HIS A 385 -19.01 -6.32 -14.96
N HIS A 386 -18.59 -5.39 -14.10
CA HIS A 386 -17.52 -4.44 -14.40
C HIS A 386 -16.21 -5.15 -14.74
N ASN A 387 -15.72 -6.02 -13.85
CA ASN A 387 -14.43 -6.69 -14.04
C ASN A 387 -14.43 -7.62 -15.26
N LEU A 388 -15.55 -8.31 -15.52
CA LEU A 388 -15.70 -9.11 -16.73
C LEU A 388 -15.73 -8.21 -17.98
N ALA A 389 -16.37 -7.04 -17.93
CA ALA A 389 -16.37 -6.09 -19.04
C ALA A 389 -14.94 -5.60 -19.37
N VAL A 390 -14.18 -5.16 -18.36
CA VAL A 390 -12.77 -4.75 -18.49
C VAL A 390 -11.95 -5.87 -19.12
N LEU A 391 -12.08 -7.09 -18.62
CA LEU A 391 -11.37 -8.26 -19.12
C LEU A 391 -11.72 -8.55 -20.60
N LEU A 392 -13.00 -8.54 -20.95
CA LEU A 392 -13.47 -8.78 -22.33
C LEU A 392 -12.98 -7.69 -23.29
N VAL A 393 -13.01 -6.42 -22.88
CA VAL A 393 -12.50 -5.29 -23.68
C VAL A 393 -11.00 -5.43 -23.91
N SER A 394 -10.22 -5.83 -22.89
CA SER A 394 -8.78 -6.08 -23.04
C SER A 394 -8.46 -7.20 -24.05
N GLN A 395 -9.38 -8.15 -24.22
CA GLN A 395 -9.31 -9.22 -25.22
C GLN A 395 -9.87 -8.81 -26.60
N GLY A 396 -10.29 -7.55 -26.78
CA GLY A 396 -10.90 -7.03 -28.00
C GLY A 396 -12.38 -7.41 -28.19
N LYS A 397 -13.02 -8.07 -27.22
CA LYS A 397 -14.44 -8.46 -27.25
C LYS A 397 -15.34 -7.28 -26.84
N ASN A 398 -15.15 -6.12 -27.46
CA ASN A 398 -15.78 -4.84 -27.07
C ASN A 398 -17.30 -4.93 -26.96
N ARG A 399 -17.98 -5.63 -27.88
CA ARG A 399 -19.45 -5.74 -27.86
C ARG A 399 -19.96 -6.47 -26.62
N GLU A 400 -19.28 -7.54 -26.20
CA GLU A 400 -19.67 -8.26 -24.97
C GLU A 400 -19.36 -7.41 -23.74
N GLY A 401 -18.21 -6.74 -23.71
CA GLY A 401 -17.86 -5.83 -22.62
C GLY A 401 -18.87 -4.69 -22.45
N VAL A 402 -19.31 -4.05 -23.55
CA VAL A 402 -20.34 -3.00 -23.52
C VAL A 402 -21.67 -3.53 -22.95
N ASN A 403 -22.07 -4.77 -23.26
CA ASN A 403 -23.27 -5.35 -22.68
C ASN A 403 -23.13 -5.50 -21.16
N HIS A 404 -21.97 -5.96 -20.68
CA HIS A 404 -21.72 -6.08 -19.25
C HIS A 404 -21.68 -4.71 -18.55
N TYR A 405 -21.08 -3.68 -19.16
CA TYR A 405 -21.20 -2.31 -18.65
C TYR A 405 -22.65 -1.80 -18.61
N GLY A 406 -23.48 -2.18 -19.59
CA GLY A 406 -24.91 -1.90 -19.56
C GLY A 406 -25.64 -2.52 -18.37
N GLU A 407 -25.26 -3.74 -17.96
CA GLU A 407 -25.77 -4.36 -16.74
C GLU A 407 -25.27 -3.66 -15.48
N VAL A 408 -24.01 -3.20 -15.43
CA VAL A 408 -23.55 -2.34 -14.32
C VAL A 408 -24.44 -1.11 -14.22
N LEU A 409 -24.66 -0.37 -15.31
CA LEU A 409 -25.51 0.83 -15.30
C LEU A 409 -27.00 0.55 -15.01
N ARG A 410 -27.47 -0.70 -15.17
CA ARG A 410 -28.81 -1.11 -14.75
C ARG A 410 -28.89 -1.24 -13.22
N ILE A 411 -27.83 -1.75 -12.59
CA ILE A 411 -27.74 -2.00 -11.14
C ILE A 411 -27.34 -0.71 -10.42
N GLU A 412 -26.32 -0.02 -10.95
CA GLU A 412 -25.68 1.20 -10.45
C GLU A 412 -25.65 2.27 -11.55
N PRO A 413 -26.72 3.09 -11.68
CA PRO A 413 -26.82 4.09 -12.75
C PRO A 413 -25.79 5.23 -12.70
N ASP A 414 -25.18 5.42 -11.52
CA ASP A 414 -24.26 6.51 -11.19
C ASP A 414 -22.81 6.00 -11.02
N SER A 415 -22.36 5.09 -11.91
CA SER A 415 -20.98 4.57 -11.93
C SER A 415 -20.10 5.34 -12.92
N ALA A 416 -19.34 6.32 -12.44
CA ALA A 416 -18.51 7.23 -13.25
C ALA A 416 -17.39 6.50 -14.04
N ASP A 417 -16.78 5.50 -13.42
CA ASP A 417 -15.80 4.56 -13.98
C ASP A 417 -16.34 3.81 -15.22
N VAL A 418 -17.62 3.42 -15.21
CA VAL A 418 -18.26 2.77 -16.36
C VAL A 418 -18.44 3.74 -17.52
N TYR A 419 -18.86 4.99 -17.25
CA TYR A 419 -18.95 6.02 -18.28
C TYR A 419 -17.58 6.34 -18.89
N LEU A 420 -16.52 6.43 -18.06
CA LEU A 420 -15.13 6.58 -18.51
C LEU A 420 -14.72 5.43 -19.44
N ASN A 421 -14.93 4.19 -19.02
CA ASN A 421 -14.54 3.01 -19.81
C ASN A 421 -15.33 2.87 -21.10
N LEU A 422 -16.64 3.16 -21.10
CA LEU A 422 -17.44 3.22 -22.32
C LEU A 422 -16.91 4.34 -23.24
N ALA A 423 -16.64 5.53 -22.72
CA ALA A 423 -16.10 6.63 -23.54
C ALA A 423 -14.79 6.26 -24.22
N ARG A 424 -13.87 5.57 -23.52
CA ARG A 424 -12.62 5.05 -24.11
C ARG A 424 -12.86 4.08 -25.26
N ILE A 425 -13.86 3.21 -25.15
CA ILE A 425 -14.27 2.32 -26.25
C ILE A 425 -14.76 3.15 -27.44
N TYR A 426 -15.60 4.16 -27.23
CA TYR A 426 -16.09 5.02 -28.31
C TYR A 426 -14.97 5.87 -28.94
N LEU A 427 -14.01 6.37 -28.15
CA LEU A 427 -12.81 7.06 -28.64
C LEU A 427 -11.93 6.15 -29.51
N SER A 428 -11.83 4.86 -29.18
CA SER A 428 -11.12 3.86 -29.99
C SER A 428 -11.81 3.58 -31.33
N GLN A 429 -13.11 3.88 -31.42
CA GLN A 429 -13.95 3.73 -32.62
C GLN A 429 -14.13 5.05 -33.38
N ASP A 430 -13.39 6.10 -32.99
CA ASP A 430 -13.50 7.47 -33.54
C ASP A 430 -14.89 8.12 -33.37
N ALA A 431 -15.71 7.59 -32.46
CA ALA A 431 -17.01 8.13 -32.11
C ALA A 431 -16.88 9.23 -31.03
N VAL A 432 -16.15 10.30 -31.36
CA VAL A 432 -15.72 11.34 -30.41
C VAL A 432 -16.90 12.06 -29.74
N ALA A 433 -17.98 12.34 -30.46
CA ALA A 433 -19.14 13.04 -29.90
C ALA A 433 -19.89 12.21 -28.83
N ASP A 434 -20.02 10.91 -29.05
CA ASP A 434 -20.64 10.00 -28.09
C ASP A 434 -19.76 9.84 -26.85
N ALA A 435 -18.44 9.74 -27.04
CA ALA A 435 -17.48 9.71 -25.94
C ALA A 435 -17.56 10.97 -25.07
N ILE A 436 -17.62 12.16 -25.66
CA ILE A 436 -17.79 13.43 -24.91
C ILE A 436 -19.08 13.39 -24.07
N THR A 437 -20.18 12.88 -24.64
CA THR A 437 -21.46 12.78 -23.92
C THR A 437 -21.34 11.87 -22.70
N LEU A 438 -20.68 10.72 -22.85
CA LEU A 438 -20.43 9.78 -21.75
C LEU A 438 -19.51 10.40 -20.69
N LEU A 439 -18.42 11.07 -21.10
CA LEU A 439 -17.49 11.71 -20.19
C LEU A 439 -18.14 12.83 -19.38
N LEU A 440 -18.98 13.66 -20.02
CA LEU A 440 -19.76 14.68 -19.31
C LEU A 440 -20.68 14.07 -18.26
N ARG A 441 -21.34 12.94 -18.57
CA ARG A 441 -22.16 12.22 -17.60
C ARG A 441 -21.32 11.69 -16.44
N GLY A 442 -20.15 11.12 -16.71
CA GLY A 442 -19.21 10.72 -15.66
C GLY A 442 -18.79 11.89 -14.77
N ILE A 443 -18.49 13.06 -15.35
CA ILE A 443 -18.08 14.26 -14.61
C ILE A 443 -19.22 14.81 -13.74
N GLU A 444 -20.47 14.72 -14.20
CA GLU A 444 -21.64 15.08 -13.38
C GLU A 444 -21.77 14.20 -12.14
N ILE A 445 -21.41 12.92 -12.25
CA ILE A 445 -21.48 11.93 -11.16
C ILE A 445 -20.30 12.09 -10.21
N GLU A 446 -19.07 12.10 -10.74
CA GLU A 446 -17.84 12.18 -9.96
C GLU A 446 -16.91 13.29 -10.50
N PRO A 447 -17.13 14.56 -10.08
CA PRO A 447 -16.32 15.68 -10.53
C PRO A 447 -14.84 15.61 -10.13
N SER A 448 -14.50 14.79 -9.13
CA SER A 448 -13.15 14.62 -8.57
C SER A 448 -12.33 13.52 -9.24
N MET A 449 -12.85 12.80 -10.23
CA MET A 449 -12.07 11.81 -10.98
C MET A 449 -11.34 12.51 -12.14
N TRP A 450 -10.04 12.71 -11.98
CA TRP A 450 -9.23 13.50 -12.91
C TRP A 450 -9.14 12.85 -14.30
N GLU A 451 -9.25 11.52 -14.39
CA GLU A 451 -9.23 10.75 -15.63
C GLU A 451 -10.35 11.15 -16.59
N LEU A 452 -11.54 11.47 -16.06
CA LEU A 452 -12.67 11.95 -16.87
C LEU A 452 -12.35 13.30 -17.52
N HIS A 453 -11.74 14.21 -16.76
CA HIS A 453 -11.32 15.52 -17.24
C HIS A 453 -10.15 15.40 -18.24
N ALA A 454 -9.25 14.43 -18.04
CA ALA A 454 -8.17 14.14 -18.98
C ALA A 454 -8.69 13.57 -20.30
N ASP A 455 -9.57 12.57 -20.25
CA ASP A 455 -10.11 11.92 -21.44
C ASP A 455 -11.05 12.86 -22.23
N ILE A 456 -11.80 13.73 -21.55
CA ILE A 456 -12.62 14.75 -22.25
C ILE A 456 -11.74 15.83 -22.87
N ALA A 457 -10.61 16.18 -22.25
CA ALA A 457 -9.64 17.08 -22.85
C ALA A 457 -9.05 16.49 -24.13
N ALA A 458 -8.65 15.22 -24.09
CA ALA A 458 -8.19 14.50 -25.28
C ALA A 458 -9.27 14.43 -26.37
N ALA A 459 -10.53 14.20 -26.00
CA ALA A 459 -11.66 14.20 -26.92
C ALA A 459 -11.89 15.58 -27.56
N TYR A 460 -11.85 16.66 -26.77
CA TYR A 460 -11.92 18.03 -27.29
C TYR A 460 -10.75 18.38 -28.21
N ALA A 461 -9.54 17.94 -27.88
CA ALA A 461 -8.38 18.15 -28.73
C ALA A 461 -8.56 17.47 -30.10
N ARG A 462 -9.05 16.22 -30.12
CA ARG A 462 -9.38 15.50 -31.37
C ARG A 462 -10.48 16.19 -32.19
N GLN A 463 -11.45 16.82 -31.51
CA GLN A 463 -12.49 17.62 -32.17
C GLN A 463 -11.99 18.99 -32.70
N GLY A 464 -10.77 19.40 -32.32
CA GLY A 464 -10.21 20.73 -32.63
C GLY A 464 -10.64 21.84 -31.65
N SER A 465 -11.35 21.51 -30.59
CA SER A 465 -11.78 22.42 -29.52
C SER A 465 -10.63 22.66 -28.52
N LEU A 466 -9.53 23.23 -29.00
CA LEU A 466 -8.25 23.30 -28.26
C LEU A 466 -8.33 24.06 -26.93
N ASP A 467 -9.09 25.17 -26.85
CA ASP A 467 -9.23 25.91 -25.59
C ASP A 467 -10.04 25.15 -24.54
N ALA A 468 -11.04 24.36 -24.97
CA ALA A 468 -11.78 23.48 -24.09
C ALA A 468 -10.89 22.34 -23.58
N ALA A 469 -10.04 21.79 -24.44
CA ALA A 469 -9.06 20.77 -24.05
C ALA A 469 -8.11 21.28 -22.96
N ILE A 470 -7.51 22.46 -23.12
CA ILE A 470 -6.63 23.06 -22.10
C ILE A 470 -7.38 23.27 -20.78
N SER A 471 -8.63 23.76 -20.85
CA SER A 471 -9.45 24.00 -19.65
C SER A 471 -9.73 22.69 -18.90
N SER A 472 -10.05 21.62 -19.62
CA SER A 472 -10.30 20.29 -19.04
C SER A 472 -9.03 19.65 -18.48
N TYR A 473 -7.88 19.73 -19.17
CA TYR A 473 -6.61 19.27 -18.58
C TYR A 473 -6.23 20.03 -17.30
N ARG A 474 -6.49 21.35 -17.25
CA ARG A 474 -6.27 22.15 -16.04
C ARG A 474 -7.23 21.77 -14.91
N ALA A 475 -8.46 21.35 -15.23
CA ALA A 475 -9.38 20.81 -14.24
C ALA A 475 -8.85 19.49 -13.66
N ALA A 476 -8.30 18.60 -14.51
CA ALA A 476 -7.62 17.39 -14.06
C ALA A 476 -6.43 17.70 -13.13
N LEU A 477 -5.56 18.66 -13.50
CA LEU A 477 -4.42 19.08 -12.67
C LEU A 477 -4.82 19.76 -11.34
N ALA A 478 -6.00 20.37 -11.28
CA ALA A 478 -6.51 20.94 -10.03
C ALA A 478 -6.90 19.85 -9.01
N ILE A 479 -7.19 18.63 -9.49
CA ILE A 479 -7.50 17.46 -8.67
C ILE A 479 -6.20 16.74 -8.31
N ASP A 480 -5.39 16.39 -9.32
CA ASP A 480 -4.09 15.77 -9.14
C ASP A 480 -2.98 16.53 -9.88
N PRO A 481 -2.16 17.32 -9.17
CA PRO A 481 -1.11 18.15 -9.78
C PRO A 481 0.15 17.38 -10.15
N ASP A 482 0.33 16.13 -9.71
CA ASP A 482 1.56 15.36 -9.89
C ASP A 482 1.49 14.38 -11.09
N VAL A 483 0.53 14.57 -12.01
CA VAL A 483 0.31 13.68 -13.17
C VAL A 483 1.05 14.21 -14.40
N GLU A 484 2.15 13.58 -14.79
CA GLU A 484 3.06 14.10 -15.82
C GLU A 484 2.41 14.18 -17.20
N PHE A 485 1.56 13.22 -17.56
CA PHE A 485 0.99 13.17 -18.89
C PHE A 485 -0.08 14.24 -19.12
N LEU A 486 -0.66 14.83 -18.07
CA LEU A 486 -1.58 15.96 -18.21
C LEU A 486 -0.82 17.20 -18.71
N HIS A 487 0.39 17.43 -18.19
CA HIS A 487 1.27 18.49 -18.70
C HIS A 487 1.71 18.24 -20.14
N ILE A 488 2.02 16.98 -20.50
CA ILE A 488 2.30 16.60 -21.90
C ILE A 488 1.08 16.94 -22.78
N GLY A 489 -0.13 16.53 -22.37
CA GLY A 489 -1.35 16.82 -23.11
C GLY A 489 -1.63 18.32 -23.31
N ILE A 490 -1.41 19.15 -22.28
CA ILE A 490 -1.52 20.62 -22.42
C ILE A 490 -0.45 21.14 -23.40
N GLY A 491 0.79 20.65 -23.28
CA GLY A 491 1.88 21.04 -24.16
C GLY A 491 1.62 20.69 -25.63
N GLU A 492 1.07 19.52 -25.90
CA GLU A 492 0.63 19.10 -27.24
C GLU A 492 -0.45 20.02 -27.80
N VAL A 493 -1.45 20.37 -26.97
CA VAL A 493 -2.53 21.28 -27.38
C VAL A 493 -2.00 22.70 -27.65
N PHE A 494 -1.08 23.22 -26.83
CA PHE A 494 -0.38 24.48 -27.13
C PHE A 494 0.43 24.39 -28.42
N GLY A 495 1.12 23.28 -28.66
CA GLY A 495 1.81 23.01 -29.92
C GLY A 495 0.87 23.07 -31.12
N ALA A 496 -0.31 22.47 -31.02
CA ALA A 496 -1.36 22.53 -32.05
C ALA A 496 -1.89 23.96 -32.28
N GLN A 497 -1.88 24.81 -31.24
CA GLN A 497 -2.19 26.25 -31.34
C GLN A 497 -1.02 27.09 -31.90
N GLY A 498 0.16 26.51 -32.13
CA GLY A 498 1.39 27.24 -32.50
C GLY A 498 2.04 28.00 -31.35
N ARG A 499 1.59 27.75 -30.11
CA ARG A 499 2.07 28.39 -28.88
C ARG A 499 3.26 27.62 -28.31
N PHE A 500 4.36 27.57 -29.06
CA PHE A 500 5.50 26.71 -28.73
C PHE A 500 6.26 27.09 -27.46
N VAL A 501 6.18 28.34 -27.01
CA VAL A 501 6.78 28.79 -25.74
C VAL A 501 6.00 28.22 -24.56
N ASP A 502 4.67 28.29 -24.61
CA ASP A 502 3.82 27.70 -23.57
C ASP A 502 3.95 26.16 -23.55
N ALA A 503 4.04 25.53 -24.73
CA ALA A 503 4.28 24.09 -24.83
C ALA A 503 5.60 23.66 -24.17
N GLU A 504 6.69 24.42 -24.37
CA GLU A 504 7.98 24.14 -23.72
C GLU A 504 7.89 24.20 -22.20
N GLU A 505 7.15 25.17 -21.63
CA GLU A 505 6.98 25.29 -20.19
C GLU A 505 6.32 24.04 -19.61
N GLU A 506 5.22 23.59 -20.22
CA GLU A 506 4.49 22.40 -19.78
C GLU A 506 5.34 21.12 -19.90
N PHE A 507 6.06 20.92 -21.01
CA PHE A 507 6.94 19.76 -21.14
C PHE A 507 8.08 19.75 -20.12
N ARG A 508 8.59 20.92 -19.71
CA ARG A 508 9.59 21.01 -18.64
C ARG A 508 9.00 20.67 -17.26
N ILE A 509 7.75 21.04 -16.99
CA ILE A 509 7.05 20.62 -15.77
C ILE A 509 6.89 19.10 -15.77
N ALA A 510 6.41 18.51 -16.88
CA ALA A 510 6.30 17.06 -17.04
C ALA A 510 7.64 16.34 -16.76
N LEU A 511 8.76 16.89 -17.25
CA LEU A 511 10.11 16.36 -17.03
C LEU A 511 10.67 16.60 -15.62
N THR A 512 10.07 17.51 -14.85
CA THR A 512 10.38 17.67 -13.43
C THR A 512 9.71 16.55 -12.61
N ILE A 513 8.49 16.15 -13.01
CA ILE A 513 7.73 15.06 -12.39
C ILE A 513 8.33 13.70 -12.80
N SER A 514 8.55 13.49 -14.11
CA SER A 514 9.09 12.24 -14.67
C SER A 514 10.28 12.51 -15.59
N PRO A 515 11.51 12.60 -15.05
CA PRO A 515 12.72 12.91 -15.82
C PRO A 515 13.08 11.87 -16.90
N GLN A 516 12.58 10.64 -16.75
CA GLN A 516 12.84 9.50 -17.64
C GLN A 516 11.74 9.30 -18.71
N ASN A 517 10.90 10.32 -18.96
CA ASN A 517 9.86 10.21 -19.99
C ASN A 517 10.44 10.55 -21.38
N ALA A 518 10.66 9.54 -22.23
CA ALA A 518 11.22 9.72 -23.58
C ALA A 518 10.31 10.55 -24.50
N TRP A 519 8.99 10.41 -24.39
CA TRP A 519 8.01 11.17 -25.17
C TRP A 519 8.08 12.66 -24.85
N ALA A 520 8.07 13.04 -23.56
CA ALA A 520 8.20 14.42 -23.13
C ALA A 520 9.51 15.09 -23.62
N HIS A 521 10.64 14.36 -23.62
CA HIS A 521 11.90 14.87 -24.20
C HIS A 521 11.78 15.07 -25.72
N ASN A 522 11.12 14.16 -26.43
CA ASN A 522 10.86 14.34 -27.86
C ASN A 522 9.99 15.57 -28.15
N ASP A 523 8.89 15.74 -27.41
CA ASP A 523 7.94 16.82 -27.66
C ASP A 523 8.50 18.19 -27.26
N LEU A 524 9.30 18.25 -26.19
CA LEU A 524 10.14 19.40 -25.87
C LEU A 524 11.09 19.73 -27.03
N GLY A 525 11.74 18.72 -27.61
CA GLY A 525 12.60 18.91 -28.77
C GLY A 525 11.85 19.50 -29.96
N MET A 526 10.64 19.02 -30.24
CA MET A 526 9.78 19.54 -31.30
C MET A 526 9.36 21.00 -31.06
N ALA A 527 8.96 21.35 -29.83
CA ALA A 527 8.63 22.73 -29.47
C ALA A 527 9.84 23.67 -29.66
N LEU A 528 11.03 23.25 -29.21
CA LEU A 528 12.28 24.02 -29.37
C LEU A 528 12.67 24.19 -30.84
N GLU A 529 12.47 23.16 -31.68
CA GLU A 529 12.73 23.23 -33.12
C GLU A 529 11.85 24.29 -33.79
N GLN A 530 10.56 24.34 -33.45
CA GLN A 530 9.61 25.34 -33.98
C GLN A 530 9.94 26.78 -33.53
N GLN A 531 10.58 26.93 -32.37
CA GLN A 531 11.13 28.21 -31.91
C GLN A 531 12.49 28.57 -32.57
N GLY A 532 13.06 27.71 -33.42
CA GLY A 532 14.37 27.91 -34.04
C GLY A 532 15.56 27.59 -33.13
N ARG A 533 15.34 27.03 -31.93
CA ARG A 533 16.37 26.66 -30.95
C ARG A 533 16.93 25.27 -31.23
N ILE A 534 17.44 25.09 -32.45
CA ILE A 534 17.87 23.80 -33.02
C ILE A 534 18.90 23.07 -32.15
N LYS A 535 19.83 23.79 -31.50
CA LYS A 535 20.85 23.17 -30.64
C LYS A 535 20.25 22.48 -29.42
N GLU A 536 19.26 23.11 -28.79
CA GLU A 536 18.58 22.58 -27.61
C GLU A 536 17.62 21.46 -28.00
N ALA A 537 16.93 21.59 -29.14
CA ALA A 537 16.11 20.51 -29.70
C ALA A 537 16.90 19.20 -29.90
N ILE A 538 18.11 19.30 -30.47
CA ILE A 538 19.03 18.15 -30.65
C ILE A 538 19.38 17.50 -29.31
N GLU A 539 19.57 18.28 -28.25
CA GLU A 539 19.87 17.74 -26.93
C GLU A 539 18.68 16.96 -26.36
N SER A 540 17.48 17.51 -26.46
CA SER A 540 16.26 16.84 -26.01
C SER A 540 16.01 15.54 -26.78
N TYR A 541 16.16 15.52 -28.11
CA TYR A 541 16.03 14.27 -28.88
C TYR A 541 17.06 13.21 -28.49
N ARG A 542 18.30 13.63 -28.17
CA ARG A 542 19.33 12.68 -27.68
C ARG A 542 18.99 12.12 -26.31
N ARG A 543 18.38 12.92 -25.42
CA ARG A 543 17.89 12.43 -24.12
C ARG A 543 16.76 11.42 -24.31
N ALA A 544 15.81 11.70 -25.21
CA ALA A 544 14.76 10.74 -25.57
C ALA A 544 15.36 9.40 -26.06
N LEU A 545 16.37 9.43 -26.93
CA LEU A 545 17.04 8.22 -27.45
C LEU A 545 17.98 7.54 -26.45
N ALA A 546 18.48 8.27 -25.44
CA ALA A 546 19.24 7.68 -24.36
C ALA A 546 18.34 6.88 -23.41
N ILE A 547 17.08 7.31 -23.27
CA ILE A 547 16.05 6.61 -22.49
C ILE A 547 15.48 5.44 -23.31
N ASP A 548 15.04 5.69 -24.54
CA ASP A 548 14.53 4.68 -25.46
C ASP A 548 15.27 4.74 -26.80
N SER A 549 16.27 3.87 -26.95
CA SER A 549 17.06 3.76 -28.18
C SER A 549 16.27 3.30 -29.41
N ALA A 550 15.07 2.73 -29.23
CA ALA A 550 14.19 2.30 -30.33
C ALA A 550 13.16 3.37 -30.73
N PHE A 551 13.17 4.54 -30.09
CA PHE A 551 12.18 5.60 -30.34
C PHE A 551 12.36 6.24 -31.71
N THR A 552 11.67 5.68 -32.70
CA THR A 552 11.81 6.05 -34.12
C THR A 552 11.41 7.51 -34.40
N GLY A 553 10.43 8.04 -33.66
CA GLY A 553 10.01 9.44 -33.74
C GLY A 553 11.13 10.41 -33.37
N ALA A 554 11.77 10.19 -32.22
CA ALA A 554 12.91 10.98 -31.75
C ALA A 554 14.11 10.90 -32.69
N GLN A 555 14.41 9.70 -33.23
CA GLN A 555 15.48 9.53 -34.23
C GLN A 555 15.22 10.34 -35.51
N THR A 556 14.00 10.28 -36.03
CA THR A 556 13.60 11.02 -37.24
C THR A 556 13.73 12.54 -37.02
N ASN A 557 13.28 13.02 -35.86
CA ASN A 557 13.36 14.43 -35.51
C ASN A 557 14.82 14.90 -35.30
N LEU A 558 15.66 14.07 -34.68
CA LEU A 558 17.10 14.34 -34.53
C LEU A 558 17.79 14.47 -35.89
N ASP A 559 17.55 13.55 -36.83
CA ASP A 559 18.16 13.57 -38.16
C ASP A 559 17.73 14.79 -38.97
N ARG A 560 16.48 15.23 -38.81
CA ARG A 560 15.99 16.50 -39.38
C ARG A 560 16.74 17.70 -38.79
N ALA A 561 16.79 17.81 -37.47
CA ALA A 561 17.43 18.93 -36.77
C ALA A 561 18.95 19.03 -37.07
N LEU A 562 19.65 17.90 -37.20
CA LEU A 562 21.07 17.86 -37.56
C LEU A 562 21.36 18.39 -38.97
N ARG A 563 20.46 18.14 -39.93
CA ARG A 563 20.56 18.69 -41.30
C ARG A 563 20.36 20.21 -41.30
N ILE A 564 19.39 20.71 -40.52
CA ILE A 564 19.14 22.16 -40.41
C ILE A 564 20.35 22.88 -39.80
N ARG A 565 21.03 22.27 -38.81
CA ARG A 565 22.21 22.85 -38.17
C ARG A 565 23.45 22.92 -39.07
N SER A 566 23.50 22.10 -40.12
CA SER A 566 24.65 21.98 -41.02
C SER A 566 24.29 22.46 -42.43
N PRO A 567 23.98 23.75 -42.65
CA PRO A 567 23.76 24.24 -44.00
C PRO A 567 25.07 24.12 -44.79
N HIS A 568 25.01 23.42 -45.92
CA HIS A 568 26.12 23.27 -46.87
C HIS A 568 26.63 24.62 -47.39
#